data_AF-A0A838H3U6-F1
#
_entry.id   AF-A0A838H3U6-F1
#
_cell.length_a   1.000
_cell.length_b   1.000
_cell.length_c   1.000
_cell.angle_alpha   90.00
_cell.angle_beta   90.00
_cell.angle_gamma   90.00
#
_symmetry.space_group_name_H-M   'P 1'
#
loop_
_entity.id
_entity.type
_entity.pdbx_description
1 polymer ?
#
loop_
_entity_poly.entity_id
_entity_poly.type
_entity_poly.pdbx_seq_one_letter_code
_entity_poly.pdbx_strand_id
1 'polypeptide(L)' 'RLRGRAGDDTLSGGVDNDVLNGGKGTDILRGDAGGDTLKGPANDSSVDTLNGGAGNDNCQGPGPDSDTLVSCGP' A
#
# COMPACT_ATOMS: atom_id res chain seq x y z
N ARG A 1 -1.03 9.73 -6.94
CA ARG A 1 -1.28 8.38 -7.54
C ARG A 1 0.01 7.76 -8.03
N LEU A 2 0.46 6.70 -7.37
CA LEU A 2 1.72 5.99 -7.59
C LEU A 2 1.45 4.51 -7.94
N ARG A 3 2.28 3.92 -8.81
CA ARG A 3 2.19 2.51 -9.23
C ARG A 3 3.57 1.87 -9.46
N GLY A 4 3.86 0.75 -8.81
CA GLY A 4 5.12 0.00 -8.93
C GLY A 4 5.17 -0.90 -10.17
N ARG A 5 4.06 -1.63 -10.41
CA ARG A 5 3.76 -2.53 -11.54
C ARG A 5 4.14 -3.98 -11.30
N ALA A 6 5.38 -4.38 -11.52
CA ALA A 6 5.79 -5.78 -11.44
C ALA A 6 7.23 -5.82 -10.92
N GLY A 7 7.47 -6.67 -9.94
CA GLY A 7 8.70 -6.69 -9.16
C GLY A 7 8.44 -6.15 -7.76
N ASP A 8 9.45 -6.23 -6.90
CA ASP A 8 9.33 -5.79 -5.51
C ASP A 8 9.58 -4.27 -5.45
N ASP A 9 8.52 -3.49 -5.27
CA ASP A 9 8.57 -2.04 -5.33
C ASP A 9 8.49 -1.39 -3.94
N THR A 10 9.07 -0.19 -3.82
CA THR A 10 8.87 0.68 -2.64
C THR A 10 8.25 1.99 -3.09
N LEU A 11 7.05 2.29 -2.58
CA LEU A 11 6.26 3.47 -2.93
C LEU A 11 6.01 4.32 -1.69
N SER A 12 6.11 5.65 -1.85
CA SER A 12 5.84 6.66 -0.80
C SER A 12 4.99 7.78 -1.39
N GLY A 13 3.84 8.07 -0.77
CA GLY A 13 2.87 9.09 -1.20
C GLY A 13 3.32 10.51 -0.85
N GLY A 14 3.76 10.72 0.39
CA GLY A 14 4.24 12.01 0.85
C GLY A 14 3.20 12.69 1.74
N VAL A 15 2.97 13.99 1.56
CA VAL A 15 2.12 14.77 2.49
C VAL A 15 0.70 15.01 1.99
N ASP A 16 0.38 14.53 0.79
CA ASP A 16 -0.89 14.73 0.12
C ASP A 16 -1.71 13.44 0.13
N ASN A 17 -3.01 13.55 -0.11
CA ASN A 17 -3.88 12.38 -0.23
C ASN A 17 -3.57 11.59 -1.51
N ASP A 18 -3.06 10.39 -1.33
CA ASP A 18 -2.50 9.58 -2.39
C ASP A 18 -3.23 8.27 -2.65
N VAL A 19 -2.94 7.70 -3.82
CA VAL A 19 -3.38 6.36 -4.19
C VAL A 19 -2.16 5.57 -4.60
N LEU A 20 -1.76 4.62 -3.77
CA LEU A 20 -0.61 3.75 -3.97
C LEU A 20 -1.08 2.35 -4.39
N ASN A 21 -0.47 1.84 -5.45
CA ASN A 21 -0.68 0.46 -5.88
C ASN A 21 0.66 -0.21 -6.18
N GLY A 22 1.02 -1.20 -5.38
CA GLY A 22 2.29 -1.92 -5.51
C GLY A 22 2.42 -2.55 -6.89
N GLY A 23 1.43 -3.35 -7.27
CA GLY A 23 1.49 -4.12 -8.51
C GLY A 23 1.83 -5.55 -8.13
N LYS A 24 2.37 -6.37 -9.04
CA LYS A 24 2.80 -7.72 -8.69
C LYS A 24 4.15 -7.70 -7.99
N GLY A 25 4.38 -8.57 -7.02
CA GLY A 25 5.62 -8.63 -6.26
C GLY A 25 5.39 -8.29 -4.79
N THR A 26 6.45 -8.42 -3.99
CA THR A 26 6.41 -8.09 -2.57
C THR A 26 6.69 -6.61 -2.38
N ASP A 27 5.65 -5.83 -2.11
CA ASP A 27 5.72 -4.37 -2.15
C ASP A 27 5.75 -3.74 -0.75
N ILE A 28 6.38 -2.56 -0.66
CA ILE A 28 6.31 -1.67 0.51
C ILE A 28 5.58 -0.40 0.11
N LEU A 29 4.38 -0.19 0.66
CA LEU A 29 3.54 0.99 0.42
C LEU A 29 3.52 1.88 1.66
N ARG A 30 3.89 3.15 1.49
CA ARG A 30 3.85 4.19 2.55
C ARG A 30 2.97 5.36 2.12
N GLY A 31 1.85 5.59 2.79
CA GLY A 31 1.01 6.77 2.57
C GLY A 31 1.71 8.04 3.03
N ASP A 32 2.34 7.95 4.21
CA ASP A 32 3.02 9.02 4.94
C ASP A 32 2.03 9.97 5.64
N ALA A 33 1.70 11.15 5.12
CA ALA A 33 0.69 12.02 5.73
C ALA A 33 -0.40 12.35 4.72
N GLY A 34 -1.66 12.34 5.15
CA GLY A 34 -2.80 12.52 4.24
C GLY A 34 -3.85 11.45 4.50
N GLY A 35 -4.94 11.50 3.75
CA GLY A 35 -5.91 10.40 3.70
C GLY A 35 -5.62 9.54 2.48
N ASP A 36 -4.88 8.46 2.68
CA ASP A 36 -4.31 7.67 1.58
C ASP A 36 -5.13 6.43 1.25
N THR A 37 -4.98 5.93 0.03
CA THR A 37 -5.47 4.61 -0.37
C THR A 37 -4.30 3.73 -0.79
N LEU A 38 -4.01 2.70 -0.01
CA LEU A 38 -2.93 1.74 -0.27
C LEU A 38 -3.57 0.42 -0.71
N LYS A 39 -3.15 -0.10 -1.87
CA LYS A 39 -3.74 -1.31 -2.43
C LYS A 39 -2.72 -2.22 -3.09
N GLY A 40 -2.57 -3.45 -2.59
CA GLY A 40 -1.85 -4.48 -3.35
C GLY A 40 -2.71 -5.14 -4.45
N PRO A 41 -2.09 -5.99 -5.27
CA PRO A 41 -2.70 -6.65 -6.44
C PRO A 41 -3.69 -7.75 -6.06
N ALA A 42 -4.97 -7.64 -6.43
CA ALA A 42 -6.00 -8.64 -6.07
C ALA A 42 -5.78 -10.08 -6.57
N ASN A 43 -4.74 -10.33 -7.37
CA ASN A 43 -4.43 -11.60 -8.02
C ASN A 43 -2.93 -11.94 -7.94
N ASP A 44 -2.31 -11.57 -6.82
CA ASP A 44 -0.98 -12.03 -6.44
C ASP A 44 -1.07 -12.92 -5.19
N SER A 45 0.03 -13.56 -4.84
CA SER A 45 0.21 -14.32 -3.60
C SER A 45 1.40 -13.80 -2.81
N SER A 46 1.90 -12.62 -3.17
CA SER A 46 2.98 -11.91 -2.51
C SER A 46 2.47 -11.23 -1.25
N VAL A 47 3.30 -11.23 -0.21
CA VAL A 47 2.95 -10.62 1.07
C VAL A 47 3.41 -9.17 1.06
N ASP A 48 2.48 -8.23 1.01
CA ASP A 48 2.82 -6.82 0.98
C ASP A 48 2.95 -6.22 2.39
N THR A 49 3.70 -5.11 2.49
CA THR A 49 3.75 -4.27 3.69
C THR A 49 3.10 -2.92 3.42
N LEU A 50 1.97 -2.65 4.08
CA LEU A 50 1.23 -1.40 3.91
C LEU A 50 1.31 -0.57 5.20
N ASN A 51 1.71 0.70 5.07
CA ASN A 51 1.74 1.68 6.13
C ASN A 51 1.07 2.98 5.66
N GLY A 52 -0.19 3.21 6.03
CA GLY A 52 -0.91 4.44 5.72
C GLY A 52 -0.25 5.68 6.32
N GLY A 53 0.31 5.55 7.52
CA GLY A 53 0.95 6.67 8.20
C GLY A 53 -0.07 7.49 8.99
N ALA A 54 -0.05 8.81 8.83
CA ALA A 54 -0.86 9.76 9.58
C ALA A 54 -2.02 10.30 8.74
N GLY A 55 -3.23 10.12 9.26
CA GLY A 55 -4.47 10.55 8.62
C GLY A 55 -5.45 9.39 8.55
N ASN A 56 -6.56 9.57 7.82
CA ASN A 56 -7.58 8.55 7.71
C ASN A 56 -7.34 7.76 6.42
N ASP A 57 -6.72 6.59 6.55
CA ASP A 57 -6.26 5.81 5.41
C ASP A 57 -7.19 4.64 5.10
N ASN A 58 -7.07 4.15 3.88
CA ASN A 58 -7.76 2.95 3.42
C ASN A 58 -6.73 2.00 2.82
N CYS A 59 -6.39 0.95 3.58
CA CYS A 59 -5.38 -0.03 3.21
C CYS A 59 -6.09 -1.34 2.93
N GLN A 60 -5.99 -1.75 1.68
CA GLN A 60 -6.53 -3.01 1.23
C GLN A 60 -5.35 -3.91 0.86
N GLY A 61 -5.07 -4.87 1.75
CA GLY A 61 -4.21 -5.99 1.41
C GLY A 61 -4.78 -6.78 0.23
N PRO A 62 -3.95 -7.24 -0.72
CA PRO A 62 -4.39 -8.15 -1.77
C PRO A 62 -4.85 -9.51 -1.23
N GLY A 63 -5.83 -10.11 -1.92
CA GLY A 63 -6.05 -11.56 -1.91
C GLY A 63 -6.27 -12.28 -0.56
N PRO A 64 -6.24 -13.63 -0.56
CA PRO A 64 -6.37 -14.47 0.65
C PRO A 64 -5.06 -14.62 1.45
N ASP A 65 -4.01 -13.94 1.02
CA ASP A 65 -2.67 -13.92 1.55
C ASP A 65 -2.55 -13.05 2.82
N SER A 66 -1.51 -13.32 3.60
CA SER A 66 -1.32 -12.72 4.92
C SER A 66 -0.46 -11.46 4.82
N ASP A 67 -1.04 -10.38 4.29
CA ASP A 67 -0.38 -9.09 4.24
C ASP A 67 -0.06 -8.53 5.62
N THR A 68 0.98 -7.71 5.67
CA THR A 68 1.35 -6.97 6.88
C THR A 68 0.81 -5.54 6.79
N LEU A 69 -0.31 -5.28 7.47
CA LEU A 69 -0.82 -3.93 7.71
C LEU A 69 -0.14 -3.35 8.95
N VAL A 70 0.85 -2.48 8.75
CA VAL A 70 1.63 -1.86 9.84
C VAL A 70 0.83 -0.78 10.55
N SER A 71 0.17 0.09 9.78
CA SER A 71 -0.73 1.13 10.24
C SER A 71 -1.65 1.47 9.08
N CYS A 72 -2.91 1.78 9.36
CA CYS A 72 -3.85 2.22 8.35
C CYS A 72 -4.68 3.43 8.81
N GLY A 73 -4.12 4.22 9.70
CA GLY A 73 -4.86 5.29 10.37
C GLY A 73 -5.99 4.75 11.28
N PRO A 74 -6.70 5.64 11.98
CA PRO A 74 -7.98 5.33 12.62
C PRO A 74 -9.12 5.09 11.62
#